data_AF-A0A967GVC9-F1
#
_entry.id   AF-A0A967GVC9-F1
#
_cell.length_a   1.000
_cell.length_b   1.000
_cell.length_c   1.000
_cell.angle_alpha   90.00
_cell.angle_beta   90.00
_cell.angle_gamma   90.00
#
_symmetry.space_group_name_H-M   'P 1'
#
loop_
_entity.id
_entity.type
_entity.pdbx_description
1 polymer ?
#
loop_
_entity_poly.entity_id
_entity_poly.type
_entity_poly.pdbx_seq_one_letter_code
_entity_poly.pdbx_strand_id
1 'polypeptide(L)' 'MYTLAGLERPQKGRIEIAGVDLYRLSLGQQARLRNNKMGYVFQNYFLLPELTALENVMVPGLIGSCTV' A
#
# COMPACT_ATOMS: atom_id res chain seq x y z
N MET A 1 0.27 -10.60 9.57
CA MET A 1 -0.56 -9.78 8.65
C MET A 1 0.30 -8.92 7.71
N TYR A 2 1.37 -8.28 8.18
CA TYR A 2 2.24 -7.39 7.39
C TYR A 2 2.87 -8.02 6.13
N THR A 3 3.16 -9.31 6.17
CA THR A 3 3.70 -10.07 5.03
C THR A 3 2.67 -10.17 3.91
N LEU A 4 1.42 -10.57 4.23
CA LEU A 4 0.31 -10.62 3.26
C LEU A 4 -0.09 -9.23 2.75
N ALA A 5 0.06 -8.21 3.60
CA ALA A 5 -0.13 -6.82 3.24
C ALA A 5 0.93 -6.32 2.24
N GLY A 6 2.00 -7.07 1.95
CA GLY A 6 3.06 -6.62 1.05
C GLY A 6 3.91 -5.48 1.63
N LEU A 7 3.88 -5.31 2.96
CA LEU A 7 4.68 -4.34 3.70
C LEU A 7 6.02 -4.94 4.17
N GLU A 8 6.06 -6.27 4.36
CA GLU A 8 7.23 -6.99 4.81
C GLU A 8 7.52 -8.16 3.87
N ARG A 9 8.79 -8.36 3.49
CA ARG A 9 9.19 -9.44 2.59
C ARG A 9 9.16 -10.79 3.30
N PRO A 10 8.46 -11.82 2.79
CA PRO A 10 8.53 -13.15 3.36
C PRO A 10 9.95 -13.70 3.20
N GLN A 11 10.43 -14.44 4.20
CA GLN A 11 11.74 -15.10 4.13
C GLN A 11 11.76 -16.22 3.07
N LYS A 12 10.62 -16.87 2.82
CA LYS A 12 10.44 -17.90 1.78
C LYS A 12 9.02 -17.82 1.20
N GLY A 13 8.88 -18.20 -0.07
CA GLY A 13 7.61 -18.16 -0.80
C GLY A 13 7.47 -16.94 -1.71
N ARG A 14 6.34 -16.86 -2.40
CA ARG A 14 5.98 -15.75 -3.29
C ARG A 14 4.64 -15.17 -2.87
N ILE A 15 4.49 -13.86 -3.03
CA ILE A 15 3.21 -13.18 -2.76
C ILE A 15 2.73 -12.62 -4.08
N GLU A 16 1.59 -13.16 -4.51
CA GLU A 16 0.96 -12.80 -5.76
C GLU A 16 -0.31 -12.01 -5.45
N ILE A 17 -0.39 -10.80 -5.98
CA ILE A 17 -1.52 -9.89 -5.79
C ILE A 17 -2.06 -9.54 -7.17
N ALA A 18 -3.34 -9.84 -7.40
CA ALA A 18 -3.99 -9.64 -8.69
C ALA A 18 -3.21 -10.25 -9.88
N GLY A 19 -2.62 -11.44 -9.68
CA GLY A 19 -1.85 -12.15 -10.72
C GLY A 19 -0.40 -11.68 -10.88
N VAL A 20 0.07 -10.74 -10.05
CA VAL A 20 1.42 -10.17 -10.15
C VAL A 20 2.25 -10.51 -8.90
N ASP A 21 3.45 -11.04 -9.11
CA ASP A 21 4.42 -11.29 -8.04
C ASP A 21 4.98 -9.96 -7.52
N LEU A 22 4.61 -9.61 -6.28
CA LEU A 22 4.93 -8.32 -5.66
C LEU A 22 6.44 -8.08 -5.60
N TYR A 23 7.24 -9.11 -5.29
CA TYR A 23 8.68 -8.93 -5.05
C TYR A 23 9.53 -9.06 -6.32
N ARG A 24 8.90 -9.30 -7.47
CA ARG A 24 9.54 -9.17 -8.80
C ARG A 24 9.45 -7.75 -9.36
N LEU A 25 8.52 -6.94 -8.86
CA LEU A 25 8.33 -5.56 -9.28
C LEU A 25 9.40 -4.63 -8.69
N SER A 26 9.71 -3.53 -9.38
CA SER A 26 10.54 -2.46 -8.82
C SER A 26 9.83 -1.75 -7.66
N LEU A 27 10.56 -1.05 -6.79
CA LEU A 27 9.96 -0.33 -5.64
C LEU A 27 8.84 0.64 -6.07
N GLY A 28 9.00 1.33 -7.19
CA GLY A 28 7.96 2.23 -7.73
C GLY A 28 6.73 1.47 -8.23
N GLN A 29 6.92 0.33 -8.89
CA GLN A 29 5.81 -0.53 -9.33
C GLN A 29 5.08 -1.17 -8.15
N GLN A 30 5.79 -1.57 -7.10
CA GLN A 30 5.21 -2.05 -5.84
C GLN A 30 4.37 -0.96 -5.18
N ALA A 31 4.87 0.28 -5.11
CA ALA A 31 4.12 1.40 -4.55
C ALA A 31 2.83 1.67 -5.34
N ARG A 32 2.90 1.66 -6.69
CA ARG A 32 1.73 1.82 -7.56
C ARG A 32 0.73 0.68 -7.37
N LEU A 33 1.19 -0.56 -7.25
CA LEU A 33 0.32 -1.72 -7.05
C LEU A 33 -0.39 -1.64 -5.69
N ARG A 34 0.33 -1.29 -4.62
CA ARG A 34 -0.27 -1.07 -3.29
C ARG A 34 -1.33 0.04 -3.36
N ASN A 35 -1.01 1.17 -3.97
CA ASN A 35 -1.96 2.30 -4.01
C ASN A 35 -3.21 2.03 -4.86
N ASN A 36 -3.13 1.17 -5.89
CA ASN A 36 -4.25 0.88 -6.78
C ASN A 36 -5.07 -0.36 -6.39
N LYS A 37 -4.45 -1.34 -5.73
CA LYS A 37 -5.04 -2.67 -5.51
C LYS A 37 -5.12 -3.08 -4.05
N MET A 38 -4.57 -2.30 -3.13
CA MET A 38 -4.54 -2.63 -1.70
C MET A 38 -5.06 -1.47 -0.87
N GLY A 39 -5.95 -1.77 0.08
CA GLY A 39 -6.38 -0.86 1.13
C GLY A 39 -6.10 -1.51 2.48
N TYR A 40 -5.57 -0.74 3.43
CA TYR A 40 -5.25 -1.24 4.76
C TYR A 40 -6.17 -0.61 5.79
N VAL A 41 -6.76 -1.44 6.65
CA VAL A 41 -7.46 -1.01 7.85
C VAL A 41 -6.73 -1.63 9.03
N PHE A 42 -6.18 -0.79 9.89
CA PHE A 42 -5.41 -1.21 11.06
C PHE A 42 -6.27 -1.13 12.32
N GLN A 43 -5.92 -1.91 13.36
CA GLN A 43 -6.61 -1.83 14.66
C GLN A 43 -6.39 -0.48 15.37
N ASN A 44 -5.22 0.13 15.18
CA ASN A 44 -4.98 1.51 15.59
C ASN A 44 -5.26 2.43 14.40
N TYR A 45 -6.00 3.49 14.63
CA TYR A 45 -6.30 4.52 13.63
C TYR A 45 -5.00 5.27 13.33
N PHE A 46 -4.25 4.83 12.31
CA PHE A 46 -3.09 5.55 11.75
C PHE A 46 -3.54 6.81 10.99
N LEU A 47 -4.42 7.60 11.61
CA LEU A 47 -4.88 8.88 11.11
C LEU A 47 -3.84 9.93 11.48
N LEU A 48 -3.58 10.83 10.55
CA LEU A 48 -2.81 12.03 10.81
C LEU A 48 -3.70 12.96 11.64
N PRO A 49 -3.32 13.27 12.90
CA PRO A 49 -4.15 14.05 13.82
C PRO A 49 -4.36 15.50 13.36
N GLU A 50 -3.48 15.98 12.48
CA GLU A 50 -3.50 17.32 11.88
C GLU A 50 -4.49 17.42 10.71
N LEU A 51 -5.02 16.29 10.22
CA LEU A 51 -5.91 16.23 9.07
C LEU A 51 -7.32 15.82 9.47
N THR A 52 -8.32 16.36 8.76
CA THR A 52 -9.71 15.93 8.87
C THR A 52 -9.88 14.49 8.39
N ALA A 53 -11.01 13.86 8.73
CA ALA A 53 -11.35 12.52 8.25
C ALA A 53 -11.37 12.44 6.71
N LEU A 54 -11.88 13.49 6.05
CA LEU A 54 -11.92 13.56 4.58
C LEU A 54 -10.49 13.66 4.00
N GLU A 55 -9.65 14.52 4.57
CA GLU A 55 -8.26 14.66 4.12
C GLU A 55 -7.47 13.37 4.28
N ASN A 56 -7.59 12.68 5.43
CA ASN A 56 -6.96 11.38 5.65
C ASN A 56 -7.37 10.34 4.58
N VAL A 57 -8.63 10.35 4.15
CA VAL A 57 -9.14 9.44 3.09
C VAL A 57 -8.64 9.86 1.70
N MET A 58 -8.39 11.14 1.46
CA MET A 58 -7.90 11.65 0.17
C MET A 58 -6.38 11.47 -0.03
N VAL A 59 -5.59 11.37 1.05
CA VAL A 59 -4.12 11.24 0.98
C VAL A 59 -3.65 10.13 0.01
N PRO A 60 -4.17 8.89 0.05
CA PRO A 60 -3.75 7.84 -0.89
C PRO A 60 -4.01 8.20 -2.37
N GLY A 61 -5.12 8.88 -2.63
CA GLY A 61 -5.47 9.36 -3.98
C GLY A 61 -4.48 10.40 -4.51
N LEU A 62 -4.08 11.35 -3.66
CA LEU A 62 -3.11 12.39 -4.00
C LEU A 62 -1.71 11.83 -4.29
N ILE A 63 -1.28 10.83 -3.52
CA ILE A 63 0.03 10.18 -3.72
C ILE A 63 0.04 9.37 -5.03
N GLY A 64 -1.08 8.75 -5.40
CA GLY A 64 -1.21 8.00 -6.65
C GLY A 64 -1.07 8.84 -7.91
N SER A 65 -1.53 10.09 -7.86
CA SER A 65 -1.44 11.05 -8.96
C SER A 65 -0.07 11.72 -9.12
N CYS A 66 0.83 11.60 -8.14
CA CYS A 66 2.18 12.17 -8.23
C CYS A 66 3.11 11.19 -8.97
N THR A 67 2.93 11.09 -10.28
CA THR A 67 3.92 10.45 -11.17
C THR A 67 4.83 11.54 -11.72
N VAL A 68 5.94 11.78 -11.02
CA VAL A 68 7.19 12.30 -11.60
C VAL A 68 8.13 11.13 -11.89
#